data_AF-A0A183EH07-F1
#
_entry.id   AF-A0A183EH07-F1
#
_cell.length_a   1.000
_cell.length_b   1.000
_cell.length_c   1.000
_cell.angle_alpha   90.00
_cell.angle_beta   90.00
_cell.angle_gamma   90.00
#
_symmetry.space_group_name_H-M   'P 1'
#
loop_
_entity.id
_entity.type
_entity.pdbx_description
1 polymer ?
#
loop_
_entity_poly.entity_id
_entity_poly.type
_entity_poly.pdbx_seq_one_letter_code
_entity_poly.pdbx_strand_id
1 'polypeptide(L)'
;LKQTQSITADGDLHDAVFVVGALDEALMLRGMRYHPVDIEATVIRAHRKIIECAVFTWTHLLVVVAETDSAETEALDLVPAITSAVLEEHHVIVGVVVIVDPGVVPINSRGEKQRMHLRDAFLRDLLDPIYVAYNM
;
A
#
# COMPACT_ATOMS: atom_id res chain seq x y z
N LEU A 1 -4.00 3.23 16.76
CA LEU A 1 -5.30 2.58 17.07
C LEU A 1 -6.22 3.62 17.70
N LYS A 2 -7.32 4.02 17.05
CA LYS A 2 -8.33 4.89 17.67
C LYS A 2 -8.94 4.14 18.84
N GLN A 3 -8.66 4.58 20.06
CA GLN A 3 -9.19 3.99 21.27
C GLN A 3 -10.64 4.45 21.41
N THR A 4 -11.59 3.53 21.25
CA THR A 4 -13.00 3.84 21.51
C THR A 4 -13.17 3.91 23.03
N GLN A 5 -13.46 5.09 23.57
CA GLN A 5 -13.82 5.28 24.98
C GLN A 5 -15.27 4.84 25.25
N SER A 6 -15.74 3.77 24.60
CA SER A 6 -17.09 3.27 24.86
C SER A 6 -17.03 2.39 26.08
N ILE A 7 -17.30 3.01 27.23
CA ILE A 7 -17.39 2.34 28.52
C ILE A 7 -18.85 1.89 28.68
N THR A 8 -19.09 0.69 29.20
CA THR A 8 -20.46 0.33 29.63
C THR A 8 -20.91 1.28 30.75
N ALA A 9 -22.22 1.33 31.04
CA ALA A 9 -22.75 2.18 32.11
C ALA A 9 -22.10 1.92 33.49
N ASP A 10 -21.50 0.73 33.65
CA ASP A 10 -20.88 0.26 34.89
C ASP A 10 -19.36 0.49 34.96
N GLY A 11 -18.73 1.04 33.90
CA GLY A 11 -17.30 1.35 33.91
C GLY A 11 -16.40 0.31 33.23
N ASP A 12 -16.96 -0.76 32.68
CA ASP A 12 -16.21 -1.85 32.06
C ASP A 12 -15.84 -1.58 30.60
N LEU A 13 -14.73 -2.19 30.15
CA LEU A 13 -14.33 -2.21 28.75
C LEU A 13 -15.38 -2.96 27.94
N HIS A 14 -15.99 -2.30 26.95
CA HIS A 14 -16.92 -2.94 26.04
C HIS A 14 -16.17 -3.81 25.03
N ASP A 15 -16.68 -5.02 24.76
CA ASP A 15 -16.16 -5.86 23.68
C ASP A 15 -16.31 -5.14 22.33
N ALA A 16 -15.19 -4.81 21.69
CA ALA A 16 -15.19 -4.13 20.40
C ALA A 16 -15.04 -5.12 19.25
N VAL A 17 -15.91 -5.00 18.25
CA VAL A 17 -15.75 -5.69 16.96
C VAL A 17 -14.99 -4.77 16.02
N PHE A 18 -13.89 -5.27 15.46
CA PHE A 18 -13.08 -4.54 14.47
C PHE A 18 -13.30 -5.13 13.07
N VAL A 19 -13.61 -4.26 12.12
CA VAL A 19 -13.64 -4.60 10.69
C VAL A 19 -12.25 -4.33 10.14
N VAL A 20 -11.53 -5.39 9.74
CA VAL A 20 -10.15 -5.32 9.24
C VAL A 20 -10.05 -5.12 7.73
N GLY A 21 -11.14 -5.34 7.01
CA GLY A 21 -11.20 -5.19 5.56
C GLY A 21 -12.04 -6.28 4.90
N ALA A 22 -12.29 -6.12 3.61
CA ALA A 22 -13.03 -7.10 2.83
C ALA A 22 -12.12 -8.28 2.44
N LEU A 23 -12.67 -9.50 2.45
CA LEU A 23 -11.92 -10.72 2.18
C LEU A 23 -11.47 -10.83 0.71
N ASP A 24 -12.28 -10.33 -0.20
CA ASP A 24 -12.05 -10.26 -1.64
C ASP A 24 -10.98 -9.23 -2.03
N GLU A 25 -10.72 -8.24 -1.17
CA GLU A 25 -9.64 -7.27 -1.35
C GLU A 25 -8.30 -7.75 -0.76
N ALA A 26 -8.29 -8.81 0.05
CA ALA A 26 -7.07 -9.30 0.68
C ALA A 26 -6.09 -9.89 -0.36
N LEU A 27 -4.82 -9.56 -0.22
CA LEU A 27 -3.75 -10.11 -1.04
C LEU A 27 -3.35 -11.50 -0.51
N MET A 28 -3.09 -12.43 -1.42
CA MET A 28 -2.53 -13.74 -1.08
C MET A 28 -1.08 -13.83 -1.55
N LEU A 29 -0.16 -13.97 -0.60
CA LEU A 29 1.28 -14.08 -0.86
C LEU A 29 1.85 -15.22 -0.01
N ARG A 30 2.50 -16.19 -0.65
CA ARG A 30 3.13 -17.35 0.03
C ARG A 30 2.19 -18.09 1.00
N GLY A 31 0.90 -18.21 0.63
CA GLY A 31 -0.13 -18.86 1.46
C GLY A 31 -0.67 -18.02 2.62
N MET A 32 -0.17 -16.80 2.80
CA MET A 32 -0.61 -15.85 3.83
C MET A 32 -1.52 -14.78 3.23
N ARG A 33 -2.44 -14.26 4.04
CA ARG A 33 -3.35 -13.16 3.67
C ARG A 33 -2.87 -11.84 4.27
N TYR A 34 -2.89 -10.79 3.46
CA TYR A 34 -2.53 -9.44 3.85
C TYR A 34 -3.62 -8.47 3.41
N HIS A 35 -4.00 -7.52 4.27
CA HIS A 35 -4.88 -6.43 3.86
C HIS A 35 -4.04 -5.33 3.18
N PRO A 36 -4.35 -4.94 1.93
CA PRO A 36 -3.58 -3.94 1.18
C PRO A 36 -3.39 -2.63 1.96
N VAL A 37 -4.44 -2.20 2.69
CA VAL A 37 -4.45 -0.95 3.46
C VAL A 37 -3.36 -0.93 4.53
N ASP A 38 -3.06 -2.07 5.14
CA ASP A 38 -2.02 -2.14 6.19
C ASP A 38 -0.62 -1.98 5.58
N ILE A 39 -0.36 -2.61 4.43
CA ILE A 39 0.90 -2.47 3.69
C ILE A 39 1.04 -1.03 3.17
N GLU A 40 -0.02 -0.46 2.60
CA GLU A 40 -0.02 0.91 2.11
C GLU A 40 0.24 1.91 3.24
N ALA A 41 -0.35 1.71 4.42
CA ALA A 41 -0.07 2.55 5.57
C ALA A 41 1.41 2.52 5.97
N THR A 42 2.06 1.36 5.87
CA THR A 42 3.51 1.23 6.06
C THR A 42 4.29 1.96 4.96
N VAL A 43 3.92 1.79 3.70
CA VAL A 43 4.55 2.48 2.56
C VAL A 43 4.46 4.00 2.70
N ILE A 44 3.28 4.55 3.05
CA ILE A 44 3.10 5.99 3.31
C ILE A 44 4.04 6.48 4.43
N ARG A 45 4.22 5.70 5.49
CA ARG A 45 5.09 6.08 6.62
C ARG A 45 6.58 5.88 6.34
N ALA A 46 6.93 5.08 5.34
CA ALA A 46 8.31 4.73 5.03
C ALA A 46 9.16 5.96 4.66
N HIS A 47 8.55 6.93 3.98
CA HIS A 47 9.25 8.15 3.59
C HIS A 47 8.32 9.35 3.43
N ARG A 48 8.72 10.52 3.96
CA ARG A 48 7.90 11.75 3.98
C ARG A 48 7.47 12.29 2.61
N LYS A 49 8.10 11.81 1.54
CA LYS A 49 7.87 12.24 0.16
C LYS A 49 6.86 11.38 -0.59
N ILE A 50 6.39 10.31 0.03
CA ILE A 50 5.35 9.46 -0.54
C ILE A 50 4.01 10.14 -0.21
N ILE A 51 3.29 10.52 -1.26
CA ILE A 51 2.01 11.25 -1.16
C ILE A 51 0.86 10.27 -1.08
N GLU A 52 0.87 9.29 -1.97
CA GLU A 52 -0.11 8.22 -2.04
C GLU A 52 0.56 6.95 -2.55
N CYS A 53 -0.03 5.80 -2.29
CA CYS A 53 0.43 4.55 -2.87
C CYS A 53 -0.73 3.56 -3.05
N ALA A 54 -0.52 2.54 -3.86
CA ALA A 54 -1.41 1.39 -3.91
C ALA A 54 -0.59 0.13 -4.11
N VAL A 55 -1.08 -0.97 -3.53
CA VAL A 55 -0.42 -2.26 -3.65
C VAL A 55 -1.33 -3.31 -4.27
N PHE A 56 -0.75 -4.21 -5.04
CA PHE A 56 -1.44 -5.35 -5.62
C PHE A 56 -0.47 -6.50 -5.87
N THR A 57 -0.99 -7.65 -6.29
CA THR A 57 -0.17 -8.80 -6.65
C THR A 57 -0.04 -8.95 -8.17
N TRP A 58 1.15 -9.34 -8.61
CA TRP A 58 1.43 -9.75 -9.99
C TRP A 58 2.39 -10.94 -9.95
N THR A 59 2.04 -12.05 -10.60
CA THR A 59 2.87 -13.28 -10.66
C THR A 59 3.45 -13.72 -9.30
N HIS A 60 2.66 -13.60 -8.23
CA HIS A 60 3.04 -13.89 -6.83
C HIS A 60 4.04 -12.91 -6.18
N LEU A 61 4.38 -11.81 -6.86
CA LEU A 61 5.12 -10.69 -6.32
C LEU A 61 4.17 -9.63 -5.76
N LEU A 62 4.61 -8.96 -4.69
CA LEU A 62 4.00 -7.72 -4.23
C LEU A 62 4.51 -6.58 -5.11
N VAL A 63 3.58 -5.87 -5.75
CA VAL A 63 3.85 -4.64 -6.51
C VAL A 63 3.40 -3.45 -5.66
N VAL A 64 4.28 -2.46 -5.51
CA VAL A 64 3.99 -1.18 -4.86
C VAL A 64 4.08 -0.08 -5.91
N VAL A 65 3.00 0.67 -6.10
CA VAL A 65 3.01 1.91 -6.87
C VAL A 65 2.96 3.06 -5.87
N ALA A 66 3.94 3.97 -5.92
CA ALA A 66 4.06 5.08 -4.99
C ALA A 66 4.15 6.42 -5.75
N GLU A 67 3.29 7.35 -5.36
CA GLU A 67 3.28 8.73 -5.86
C GLU A 67 4.23 9.62 -5.07
N THR A 68 4.99 10.45 -5.76
CA THR A 68 5.84 11.47 -5.12
C THR A 68 5.85 12.78 -5.90
N ASP A 69 6.00 13.89 -5.20
CA ASP A 69 6.27 15.22 -5.79
C ASP A 69 7.77 15.54 -5.88
N SER A 70 8.63 14.55 -5.62
CA SER A 70 10.07 14.75 -5.56
C SER A 70 10.70 14.72 -6.95
N ALA A 71 11.85 15.37 -7.08
CA ALA A 71 12.64 15.27 -8.31
C ALA A 71 13.11 13.82 -8.54
N GLU A 72 13.33 13.44 -9.80
CA GLU A 72 13.70 12.06 -10.19
C GLU A 72 14.91 11.51 -9.41
N THR A 73 15.89 12.36 -9.10
CA THR A 73 17.09 11.96 -8.34
C THR A 73 16.75 11.53 -6.91
N GLU A 74 15.76 12.16 -6.28
CA GLU A 74 15.30 11.83 -4.93
C GLU A 74 14.33 10.65 -4.94
N ALA A 75 13.61 10.43 -6.06
CA ALA A 75 12.67 9.33 -6.23
C ALA A 75 13.33 7.95 -6.08
N LEU A 76 14.61 7.83 -6.46
CA LEU A 76 15.39 6.60 -6.31
C LEU A 76 15.58 6.18 -4.85
N ASP A 77 15.70 7.14 -3.93
CA ASP A 77 15.88 6.88 -2.50
C ASP A 77 14.60 6.29 -1.85
N LEU A 78 13.45 6.41 -2.52
CA LEU A 78 12.18 5.85 -2.04
C LEU A 78 12.16 4.32 -2.11
N VAL A 79 12.84 3.73 -3.09
CA VAL A 79 12.84 2.28 -3.29
C VAL A 79 13.37 1.54 -2.06
N PRO A 80 14.60 1.78 -1.55
CA PRO A 80 15.10 1.10 -0.37
C PRO A 80 14.27 1.40 0.89
N ALA A 81 13.71 2.61 1.01
CA ALA A 81 12.84 2.96 2.13
C ALA A 81 11.55 2.12 2.13
N ILE A 82 10.88 2.01 0.99
CA ILE A 82 9.67 1.22 0.79
C ILE A 82 9.96 -0.27 1.05
N THR A 83 11.00 -0.82 0.44
CA THR A 83 11.30 -2.25 0.53
C THR A 83 11.67 -2.66 1.94
N SER A 84 12.44 -1.83 2.65
CA SER A 84 12.87 -2.12 4.03
C SER A 84 11.68 -2.05 4.98
N ALA A 85 10.86 -1.00 4.91
CA ALA A 85 9.71 -0.83 5.79
C ALA A 85 8.68 -1.97 5.63
N VAL A 86 8.38 -2.38 4.39
CA VAL A 86 7.44 -3.48 4.15
C VAL A 86 8.01 -4.82 4.62
N LEU A 87 9.31 -5.06 4.44
CA LEU A 87 9.95 -6.28 4.92
C LEU A 87 9.97 -6.36 6.45
N GLU A 88 10.27 -5.25 7.13
CA GLU A 88 10.36 -5.18 8.58
C GLU A 88 8.99 -5.31 9.25
N GLU A 89 7.97 -4.61 8.76
CA GLU A 89 6.64 -4.59 9.39
C GLU A 89 5.75 -5.78 9.00
N HIS A 90 5.86 -6.27 7.75
CA HIS A 90 4.95 -7.30 7.21
C HIS A 90 5.61 -8.63 6.92
N HIS A 91 6.95 -8.71 6.98
CA HIS A 91 7.73 -9.89 6.57
C HIS A 91 7.45 -10.32 5.13
N VAL A 92 7.17 -9.35 4.25
CA VAL A 92 6.92 -9.54 2.82
C VAL A 92 7.99 -8.84 2.00
N ILE A 93 8.50 -9.55 0.98
CA ILE A 93 9.42 -8.96 0.00
C ILE A 93 8.61 -8.24 -1.07
N VAL A 94 8.90 -6.96 -1.28
CA VAL A 94 8.36 -6.18 -2.41
C VAL A 94 9.15 -6.55 -3.66
N GLY A 95 8.47 -7.16 -4.65
CA GLY A 95 9.10 -7.61 -5.88
C GLY A 95 9.22 -6.52 -6.95
N VAL A 96 8.28 -5.57 -6.98
CA VAL A 96 8.32 -4.44 -7.92
C VAL A 96 7.94 -3.17 -7.20
N VAL A 97 8.74 -2.12 -7.38
CA VAL A 97 8.41 -0.75 -6.96
C VAL A 97 8.30 0.12 -8.20
N VAL A 98 7.18 0.82 -8.33
CA VAL A 98 6.89 1.76 -9.41
C VAL A 98 6.73 3.14 -8.80
N ILE A 99 7.62 4.07 -9.13
CA ILE A 99 7.50 5.47 -8.69
C ILE A 99 6.85 6.27 -9.82
N VAL A 100 5.82 7.03 -9.48
CA VAL A 100 4.98 7.77 -10.43
C VAL A 100 4.71 9.19 -9.93
N ASP A 101 4.28 10.05 -10.84
CA ASP A 101 3.80 11.39 -10.50
C ASP A 101 2.50 11.36 -9.66
N PRO A 102 2.17 12.45 -8.95
CA PRO A 102 0.93 12.54 -8.18
C PRO A 102 -0.33 12.43 -9.05
N GLY A 103 -1.35 11.72 -8.55
CA GLY A 103 -2.64 11.54 -9.20
C GLY A 103 -2.76 10.34 -10.16
N VAL A 104 -1.72 9.49 -10.23
CA VAL A 104 -1.72 8.25 -11.03
C VAL A 104 -2.50 7.11 -10.35
N VAL A 105 -2.48 7.03 -9.03
CA VAL A 105 -3.25 6.09 -8.21
C VAL A 105 -4.72 6.51 -8.25
N PRO A 106 -5.60 5.74 -8.94
CA PRO A 106 -6.99 6.11 -9.11
C PRO A 106 -7.75 5.96 -7.78
N ILE A 107 -8.41 7.03 -7.35
CA ILE A 107 -9.28 7.05 -6.18
C ILE A 107 -10.69 7.46 -6.62
N ASN A 108 -11.70 6.70 -6.22
CA ASN A 108 -13.08 7.01 -6.58
C ASN A 108 -13.67 8.14 -5.71
N SER A 109 -14.90 8.55 -6.02
CA SER A 109 -15.60 9.62 -5.27
C SER A 109 -15.87 9.32 -3.79
N ARG A 110 -15.71 8.07 -3.36
CA ARG A 110 -15.84 7.62 -1.96
C ARG A 110 -14.50 7.54 -1.23
N GLY A 111 -13.39 7.88 -1.90
CA GLY A 111 -12.04 7.76 -1.32
C GLY A 111 -11.47 6.34 -1.40
N GLU A 112 -12.07 5.44 -2.18
CA GLU A 112 -11.59 4.06 -2.31
C GLU A 112 -10.58 3.98 -3.46
N LYS A 113 -9.39 3.44 -3.18
CA LYS A 113 -8.36 3.17 -4.19
C LYS A 113 -8.85 2.09 -5.16
N GLN A 114 -8.83 2.39 -6.45
CA GLN A 114 -9.21 1.47 -7.51
C GLN A 114 -8.02 0.60 -7.93
N ARG A 115 -7.51 -0.22 -7.00
CA ARG A 115 -6.30 -1.06 -7.17
C ARG A 115 -6.35 -1.95 -8.40
N MET A 116 -7.53 -2.48 -8.72
CA MET A 116 -7.71 -3.31 -9.92
C MET A 116 -7.53 -2.51 -11.21
N HIS A 117 -7.99 -1.25 -11.25
CA HIS A 117 -7.77 -0.38 -12.41
C HIS A 117 -6.28 -0.02 -12.57
N LEU A 118 -5.61 0.27 -11.46
CA LEU A 118 -4.17 0.54 -11.47
C LEU A 118 -3.36 -0.69 -11.89
N ARG A 119 -3.74 -1.88 -11.40
CA ARG A 119 -3.14 -3.15 -11.82
C ARG A 119 -3.33 -3.39 -13.31
N ASP A 120 -4.52 -3.15 -13.84
CA ASP A 120 -4.79 -3.31 -15.27
C ASP A 120 -3.96 -2.32 -16.10
N ALA A 121 -3.78 -1.08 -15.63
CA ALA A 121 -2.91 -0.10 -16.28
C ALA A 121 -1.44 -0.56 -16.27
N PHE A 122 -0.96 -1.06 -15.13
CA PHE A 122 0.38 -1.65 -15.01
C PHE A 122 0.59 -2.83 -15.98
N LEU A 123 -0.36 -3.76 -16.05
CA LEU A 123 -0.27 -4.96 -16.92
C LEU A 123 -0.32 -4.64 -18.41
N ARG A 124 -0.82 -3.45 -18.78
CA ARG A 124 -0.96 -2.99 -20.16
C ARG A 124 0.11 -1.97 -20.54
N ASP A 125 1.11 -1.74 -19.68
CA ASP A 125 2.15 -0.74 -19.86
C ASP A 125 1.58 0.67 -20.12
N LEU A 126 0.49 1.02 -19.42
CA LEU A 126 -0.19 2.32 -19.54
C LEU A 126 0.23 3.33 -18.45
N LEU A 127 1.08 2.91 -17.51
CA LEU A 127 1.69 3.83 -16.56
C LEU A 127 2.87 4.54 -17.22
N ASP A 128 3.09 5.81 -16.87
CA ASP A 128 4.27 6.58 -17.24
C ASP A 128 5.15 6.77 -15.98
N PRO A 129 5.96 5.77 -15.60
CA PRO A 129 6.70 5.80 -14.36
C PRO A 129 7.95 6.68 -14.45
N ILE A 130 8.21 7.41 -13.37
CA ILE A 130 9.50 8.08 -13.14
C ILE A 130 10.61 7.03 -13.02
N TYR A 131 10.33 5.94 -12.30
CA TYR A 131 11.28 4.85 -12.09
C TYR A 131 10.58 3.53 -11.81
N VAL A 132 11.19 2.42 -12.25
CA VAL A 132 10.74 1.05 -11.95
C VAL A 132 11.92 0.23 -11.42
N ALA A 133 11.76 -0.34 -10.24
CA ALA A 133 12.71 -1.26 -9.63
C ALA A 133 12.15 -2.69 -9.59
N TYR A 134 12.92 -3.65 -10.09
CA TYR A 134 12.64 -5.08 -9.95
C TYR A 134 13.59 -5.67 -8.92
N ASN A 135 13.05 -6.06 -7.77
CA ASN A 135 13.81 -6.76 -6.74
C ASN A 135 13.68 -8.26 -6.98
N MET A 136 14.68 -8.83 -7.66
CA MET A 136 14.84 -10.28 -7.85
C MET A 136 15.72 -10.89 -6.77
#